data_AF-A0A7X7JVE4-F1
#
_entry.id   AF-A0A7X7JVE4-F1
#
_cell.length_a   1.000
_cell.length_b   1.000
_cell.length_c   1.000
_cell.angle_alpha   90.00
_cell.angle_beta   90.00
_cell.angle_gamma   90.00
#
_symmetry.space_group_name_H-M   'P 1'
#
loop_
_entity.id
_entity.type
_entity.pdbx_description
1 polymer ?
#
loop_
_entity_poly.entity_id
_entity_poly.type
_entity_poly.pdbx_seq_one_letter_code
_entity_poly.pdbx_strand_id
1 'polypeptide(L)' 'MKAVVVHEPGDASALTIGNVPKPSPGPGEVLVRTVAAGVNRADVLQRRGHYPPPKGVT' A
#
# COMPACT_ATOMS: atom_id res chain seq x y z
N MET A 1 7.93 -8.09 -5.88
CA MET A 1 7.56 -6.94 -6.72
C MET A 1 7.94 -5.65 -6.00
N LYS A 2 8.20 -4.56 -6.74
CA LYS A 2 8.43 -3.25 -6.11
C LYS A 2 7.10 -2.68 -5.59
N ALA A 3 7.12 -2.07 -4.41
CA ALA A 3 5.99 -1.38 -3.81
C ALA A 3 6.47 -0.17 -3.01
N VAL A 4 5.58 0.80 -2.81
CA VAL A 4 5.79 1.85 -1.81
C VAL A 4 5.31 1.30 -0.47
N VAL A 5 6.19 1.34 0.54
CA VAL A 5 5.97 0.77 1.86
C VAL A 5 6.08 1.90 2.90
N VAL A 6 5.20 1.86 3.90
CA VAL A 6 5.25 2.73 5.07
C VAL A 6 5.42 1.80 6.27
N HIS A 7 6.61 1.82 6.89
CA HIS A 7 6.89 0.98 8.05
C HIS A 7 6.30 1.57 9.33
N GLU A 8 6.39 2.90 9.46
CA GLU A 8 5.87 3.66 10.59
C GLU A 8 5.16 4.92 10.06
N PRO A 9 4.07 5.38 10.70
CA PRO A 9 3.40 6.61 10.30
C PRO A 9 4.33 7.83 10.29
N GLY A 10 4.17 8.73 9.31
CA GLY A 10 5.01 9.92 9.24
C GLY A 10 4.71 10.90 8.10
N ASP A 11 5.65 11.82 7.90
CA ASP A 11 5.62 12.76 6.77
C ASP A 11 5.98 12.05 5.45
N ALA A 12 6.31 12.82 4.40
CA ALA A 12 6.61 12.23 3.10
C ALA A 12 7.83 11.28 3.12
N SER A 13 8.80 11.46 4.03
CA SER A 13 9.99 10.61 4.12
C SER A 13 9.69 9.21 4.64
N ALA A 14 8.49 8.97 5.19
CA ALA A 14 8.05 7.64 5.60
C ALA A 14 7.76 6.69 4.42
N LEU A 15 7.62 7.22 3.20
CA LEU A 15 7.41 6.42 2.00
C LEU A 15 8.76 5.87 1.50
N THR A 16 8.93 4.55 1.53
CA THR A 16 10.12 3.89 0.98
C THR A 16 9.74 3.00 -0.19
N ILE A 17 10.64 2.82 -1.16
CA ILE A 17 10.46 1.82 -2.22
C ILE A 17 11.14 0.53 -1.76
N GLY A 18 10.34 -0.52 -1.58
CA GLY A 18 10.81 -1.83 -1.15
C GLY A 18 10.48 -2.93 -2.16
N ASN A 19 11.13 -4.08 -1.99
CA ASN A 19 10.71 -5.32 -2.63
C ASN A 19 9.83 -6.11 -1.67
N VAL A 20 8.61 -6.45 -2.09
CA VAL A 20 7.66 -7.28 -1.33
C VAL A 20 7.35 -8.58 -2.10
N PRO A 21 6.90 -9.65 -1.44
CA PRO A 21 6.43 -10.85 -2.12
C PRO A 21 5.35 -10.53 -3.16
N LYS A 22 5.33 -11.26 -4.28
CA LYS A 22 4.23 -11.15 -5.24
C LYS A 22 3.01 -11.86 -4.65
N PRO A 23 1.83 -11.21 -4.56
CA PRO A 23 0.64 -11.86 -4.02
C PRO A 23 0.12 -12.94 -4.97
N SER A 24 -0.56 -13.94 -4.40
CA SER A 24 -1.31 -14.98 -5.10
C SER A 24 -2.79 -14.75 -4.86
N PRO A 25 -3.63 -14.67 -5.91
CA PRO A 25 -5.06 -14.43 -5.73
C PRO A 25 -5.75 -15.66 -5.12
N GLY A 26 -6.68 -15.45 -4.19
CA GLY A 26 -7.59 -16.46 -3.67
C GLY A 26 -8.83 -16.69 -4.56
N PRO A 27 -9.77 -17.53 -4.12
CA PRO A 27 -11.03 -17.75 -4.85
C PRO A 27 -11.81 -16.45 -5.06
N GLY A 28 -12.11 -16.12 -6.32
CA GLY A 28 -12.85 -14.91 -6.69
C GLY A 28 -12.02 -13.64 -6.83
N GLU A 29 -10.70 -13.70 -6.58
CA GLU A 29 -9.79 -12.57 -6.74
C GLU A 29 -9.04 -12.63 -8.09
N VAL A 30 -8.54 -11.48 -8.54
CA VAL A 30 -7.67 -11.39 -9.73
C VAL A 30 -6.36 -10.71 -9.37
N LEU A 31 -5.28 -11.13 -10.02
CA LEU A 31 -3.97 -10.48 -9.89
C LEU A 31 -3.75 -9.47 -11.01
N VAL A 32 -3.65 -8.19 -10.66
CA VAL A 32 -3.44 -7.10 -11.61
C VAL A 32 -1.96 -6.72 -11.66
N ARG A 33 -1.41 -6.57 -12.88
CA ARG A 33 -0.11 -5.93 -13.10
C ARG A 33 -0.30 -4.43 -13.21
N THR A 34 0.03 -3.70 -12.15
CA THR A 34 -0.06 -2.23 -12.10
C THR A 34 0.90 -1.59 -13.08
N VAL A 35 0.38 -0.81 -14.03
CA VAL A 35 1.17 0.04 -14.97
C VAL A 35 1.14 1.51 -14.58
N ALA A 36 0.10 1.93 -13.87
CA ALA A 36 -0.07 3.24 -13.28
C ALA A 36 -0.91 3.12 -12.00
N ALA A 37 -0.70 4.01 -11.04
CA ALA A 37 -1.48 4.11 -9.80
C ALA A 37 -1.91 5.57 -9.60
N GLY A 38 -3.16 5.77 -9.19
CA GLY A 38 -3.64 7.09 -8.76
C GLY A 38 -3.17 7.40 -7.35
N VAL A 39 -2.93 8.68 -7.07
CA VAL A 39 -2.66 9.19 -5.72
C VAL A 39 -3.88 9.95 -5.24
N ASN A 40 -4.36 9.61 -4.05
CA ASN A 40 -5.56 10.16 -3.43
C ASN A 40 -5.23 10.87 -2.13
N ARG A 41 -6.12 11.77 -1.68
CA ARG A 41 -5.95 12.47 -0.39
C ARG A 41 -5.93 11.52 0.81
N ALA A 42 -6.61 10.37 0.69
CA ALA A 42 -6.64 9.31 1.70
C ALA A 42 -5.26 8.71 1.96
N ASP A 43 -4.43 8.56 0.94
CA ASP A 43 -3.07 7.99 1.05
C ASP A 43 -2.21 8.82 2.02
N VAL A 44 -2.37 10.15 2.00
CA VAL A 44 -1.69 11.07 2.93
C VAL A 44 -2.20 10.89 4.36
N LEU A 45 -3.51 10.66 4.55
CA LEU A 45 -4.08 10.41 5.87
C LEU A 45 -3.62 9.07 6.43
N GLN A 46 -3.57 8.04 5.59
CA GLN A 46 -3.13 6.69 5.97
C GLN A 46 -1.63 6.69 6.32
N ARG A 47 -0.77 7.29 5.48
CA ARG A 47 0.67 7.42 5.77
C ARG A 47 0.93 8.18 7.07
N ARG A 48 0.10 9.17 7.42
CA ARG A 48 0.20 9.89 8.71
C ARG A 48 -0.41 9.13 9.90
N GLY A 49 -1.01 7.96 9.68
CA GLY A 49 -1.63 7.15 10.73
C GLY A 49 -3.04 7.61 11.13
N HIS A 50 -3.65 8.56 10.41
CA HIS A 50 -5.00 9.07 10.71
C HIS A 50 -6.12 8.29 9.99
N TYR A 51 -5.77 7.32 9.16
CA TYR A 51 -6.72 6.52 8.39
C TYR A 51 -6.24 5.05 8.38
N PRO A 52 -6.49 4.28 9.46
CA PRO A 52 -6.01 2.91 9.56
C PRO A 52 -6.73 2.00 8.55
N PRO A 53 -6.04 1.01 7.98
CA PRO A 53 -6.70 0.03 7.13
C PRO A 53 -7.73 -0.80 7.94
N PRO A 54 -8.76 -1.36 7.29
CA PRO A 54 -9.66 -2.32 7.91
C PRO A 54 -8.90 -3.48 8.57
N LYS A 55 -9.51 -4.13 9.56
CA LYS A 55 -8.90 -5.30 10.19
C LYS A 55 -8.76 -6.43 9.16
N GLY A 56 -7.58 -7.05 9.10
CA GLY A 56 -7.33 -8.25 8.28
C GLY A 56 -6.86 -7.99 6.85
N VAL A 57 -6.53 -6.73 6.48
CA VAL A 57 -5.99 -6.39 5.16
C VAL A 57 -4.57 -5.80 5.26
N THR A 58 -3.54 -6.65 5.25
CA THR A 58 -2.13 -6.29 4.98
C THR A 58 -1.36 -7.52 4.53
#